data_AF-A0A9D3XYE3-F1
#
_entry.id   AF-A0A9D3XYE3-F1
#
_cell.length_a   1.000
_cell.length_b   1.000
_cell.length_c   1.000
_cell.angle_alpha   90.00
_cell.angle_beta   90.00
_cell.angle_gamma   90.00
#
_symmetry.space_group_name_H-M   'P 1'
#
loop_
_entity.id
_entity.type
_entity.pdbx_description
1 polymer ?
#
loop_
_entity_poly.entity_id
_entity_poly.type
_entity_poly.pdbx_seq_one_letter_code
_entity_poly.pdbx_strand_id
1 'polypeptide(L)'
;MFTGQPKLRTDSEGRFFIDRPGTYFKYILEYLRSNQVPTQCIQDVYKEALFYDIEPLVKQLEDSPQIFGEVVARKQFLARVPNYSENIELMIRIARAEAVASRHSSVTVCVVRTEEDAAKCHNALNSLDMDKKSVVKFGPWKATPSISDLLDCIQMDIEAKGYKISFQPHVTEKGFRFKSYDFFYKFLFTWW
;
A
#
# COMPACT_ATOMS: atom_id res chain seq x y z
N MET A 1 19.86 -16.08 -18.76
CA MET A 1 19.57 -17.54 -18.63
C MET A 1 20.16 -18.35 -19.78
N PHE A 2 19.85 -18.04 -21.05
CA PHE A 2 20.24 -18.87 -22.21
C PHE A 2 21.45 -18.33 -23.02
N THR A 3 22.16 -17.34 -22.49
CA THR A 3 23.26 -16.64 -23.19
C THR A 3 24.68 -17.14 -22.84
N GLY A 4 24.78 -18.19 -22.01
CA GLY A 4 26.07 -18.83 -21.68
C GLY A 4 26.52 -18.57 -20.24
N GLN A 5 26.49 -19.64 -19.46
CA GLN A 5 26.93 -19.81 -18.06
C GLN A 5 26.12 -19.09 -16.95
N PRO A 6 25.88 -19.79 -15.81
CA PRO A 6 26.21 -21.19 -15.55
C PRO A 6 25.38 -22.15 -16.42
N LYS A 7 25.94 -23.35 -16.72
CA LYS A 7 25.21 -24.42 -17.43
C LYS A 7 23.99 -24.80 -16.59
N LEU A 8 22.81 -24.45 -17.08
CA LEU A 8 21.56 -24.84 -16.45
C LEU A 8 21.46 -26.37 -16.46
N ARG A 9 21.03 -26.95 -15.35
CA ARG A 9 20.76 -28.39 -15.28
C ARG A 9 19.55 -28.69 -16.15
N THR A 10 19.67 -29.73 -16.95
CA THR A 10 18.56 -30.31 -17.71
C THR A 10 18.19 -31.65 -17.11
N ASP A 11 16.96 -32.09 -17.36
CA ASP A 11 16.59 -33.48 -17.13
C ASP A 11 17.20 -34.42 -18.18
N SER A 12 16.87 -35.71 -18.10
CA SER A 12 17.33 -36.74 -19.04
C SER A 12 16.87 -36.52 -20.49
N GLU A 13 15.84 -35.69 -20.71
CA GLU A 13 15.32 -35.34 -22.03
C GLU A 13 15.90 -34.01 -22.55
N GLY A 14 16.78 -33.35 -21.79
CA GLY A 14 17.36 -32.06 -22.18
C GLY A 14 16.45 -30.86 -21.91
N ARG A 15 15.37 -31.02 -21.13
CA ARG A 15 14.45 -29.93 -20.79
C ARG A 15 15.01 -29.12 -19.62
N PHE A 16 14.83 -27.80 -19.68
CA PHE A 16 15.18 -26.90 -18.59
C PHE A 16 14.04 -26.81 -17.58
N PHE A 17 14.36 -26.93 -16.30
CA PHE A 17 13.41 -26.68 -15.24
C PHE A 17 13.43 -25.20 -14.83
N ILE A 18 12.24 -24.63 -14.65
CA ILE A 18 12.04 -23.29 -14.11
C ILE A 18 11.05 -23.43 -12.96
N ASP A 19 11.46 -23.04 -11.75
CA ASP A 19 10.65 -23.11 -10.54
C ASP A 19 9.63 -21.96 -10.47
N ARG A 20 8.71 -21.93 -11.45
CA ARG A 20 7.65 -20.93 -11.57
C ARG A 20 6.37 -21.56 -12.11
N PRO A 21 5.20 -21.00 -11.76
CA PRO A 21 3.93 -21.44 -12.35
C PRO A 21 3.91 -21.18 -13.86
N GLY A 22 3.78 -22.24 -14.66
CA GLY A 22 3.77 -22.15 -16.12
C GLY A 22 2.55 -21.46 -16.73
N THR A 23 1.50 -21.19 -15.94
CA THR A 23 0.20 -20.66 -16.40
C THR A 23 0.30 -19.40 -17.26
N TYR A 24 1.19 -18.48 -16.88
CA TYR A 24 1.35 -17.19 -17.56
C TYR A 24 2.57 -17.14 -18.49
N PHE A 25 3.40 -18.18 -18.48
CA PHE A 25 4.62 -18.23 -19.30
C PHE A 25 4.33 -18.17 -20.80
N LYS A 26 3.13 -18.57 -21.23
CA LYS A 26 2.69 -18.43 -22.64
C LYS A 26 2.75 -16.97 -23.13
N TYR A 27 2.39 -16.00 -22.29
CA TYR A 27 2.41 -14.57 -22.65
C TYR A 27 3.83 -14.03 -22.70
N ILE A 28 4.70 -14.52 -21.82
CA ILE A 28 6.14 -14.24 -21.84
C ILE A 28 6.75 -14.72 -23.17
N LEU A 29 6.45 -15.97 -23.56
CA LEU A 29 6.92 -16.53 -24.82
C LEU A 29 6.37 -15.79 -26.05
N GLU A 30 5.10 -15.39 -26.02
CA GLU A 30 4.48 -14.64 -27.12
C GLU A 30 5.16 -13.27 -27.28
N TYR A 31 5.40 -12.55 -26.18
CA TYR A 31 6.16 -11.31 -26.22
C TYR A 31 7.58 -11.50 -26.79
N LEU A 32 8.31 -12.52 -26.33
CA LEU A 32 9.67 -12.79 -26.83
C LEU A 32 9.70 -13.19 -28.33
N ARG A 33 8.58 -13.72 -28.86
CA ARG A 33 8.47 -14.14 -30.27
C ARG A 33 8.03 -13.02 -31.20
N SER A 34 7.07 -12.19 -30.79
CA SER A 34 6.40 -11.22 -31.66
C SER A 34 6.34 -9.79 -31.11
N ASN A 35 6.92 -9.53 -29.94
CA ASN A 35 6.76 -8.28 -29.18
C ASN A 35 5.29 -7.93 -28.86
N GLN A 36 4.40 -8.92 -28.84
CA GLN A 36 2.99 -8.71 -28.54
C GLN A 36 2.77 -8.57 -27.03
N VAL A 37 2.26 -7.41 -26.62
CA VAL A 37 1.93 -7.12 -25.21
C VAL A 37 0.64 -7.84 -24.80
N PRO A 38 0.60 -8.51 -23.65
CA PRO A 38 -0.60 -9.18 -23.17
C PRO A 38 -1.71 -8.18 -22.82
N THR A 39 -2.94 -8.51 -23.21
CA THR A 39 -4.15 -7.74 -22.88
C THR A 39 -4.98 -8.37 -21.76
N GLN A 40 -4.55 -9.53 -21.27
CA GLN A 40 -5.23 -10.33 -20.25
C GLN A 40 -4.23 -10.75 -19.19
N CYS A 41 -4.71 -11.01 -17.97
CA CYS A 41 -3.86 -11.44 -16.85
C CYS A 41 -2.68 -10.49 -16.58
N ILE A 42 -2.85 -9.19 -16.87
CA ILE A 42 -1.79 -8.19 -16.93
C ILE A 42 -0.96 -8.15 -15.63
N GLN A 43 -1.62 -8.19 -14.46
CA GLN A 43 -0.96 -8.18 -13.16
C GLN A 43 -0.05 -9.39 -12.94
N ASP A 44 -0.49 -10.59 -13.34
CA ASP A 44 0.31 -11.80 -13.17
C ASP A 44 1.43 -11.89 -14.20
N VAL A 45 1.18 -11.47 -15.44
CA VAL A 45 2.24 -11.39 -16.46
C VAL A 45 3.28 -10.34 -16.08
N TYR A 46 2.89 -9.23 -15.46
CA TYR A 46 3.84 -8.24 -14.94
C TYR A 46 4.79 -8.84 -13.89
N LYS A 47 4.27 -9.66 -12.96
CA LYS A 47 5.11 -10.38 -11.97
C LYS A 47 6.08 -11.34 -12.64
N GLU A 48 5.63 -12.08 -13.66
CA GLU A 48 6.52 -12.98 -14.41
C GLU A 48 7.55 -12.20 -15.23
N ALA A 49 7.17 -11.08 -15.86
CA ALA A 49 8.09 -10.24 -16.63
C ALA A 49 9.21 -9.66 -15.74
N LEU A 50 8.89 -9.26 -14.50
CA LEU A 50 9.88 -8.88 -13.49
C LEU A 50 10.79 -10.06 -13.12
N PHE A 51 10.23 -11.25 -12.92
CA PHE A 51 11.01 -12.45 -12.57
C PHE A 51 12.00 -12.85 -13.67
N TYR A 52 11.57 -12.81 -14.93
CA TYR A 52 12.40 -13.16 -16.09
C TYR A 52 13.30 -12.00 -16.56
N ASP A 53 13.24 -10.84 -15.89
CA ASP A 53 14.03 -9.66 -16.19
C ASP A 53 13.84 -9.15 -17.63
N ILE A 54 12.59 -9.10 -18.09
CA ILE A 54 12.22 -8.64 -19.44
C ILE A 54 11.86 -7.16 -19.38
N GLU A 55 12.87 -6.31 -19.17
CA GLU A 55 12.68 -4.87 -18.98
C GLU A 55 11.77 -4.18 -20.03
N PRO A 56 11.85 -4.49 -21.34
CA PRO A 56 11.00 -3.84 -22.34
C PRO A 56 9.51 -4.12 -22.12
N LEU A 57 9.16 -5.35 -21.71
CA LEU A 57 7.78 -5.72 -21.40
C LEU A 57 7.32 -5.06 -20.10
N VAL A 58 8.18 -5.05 -19.08
CA VAL A 58 7.90 -4.39 -17.79
C VAL A 58 7.51 -2.93 -18.00
N LYS A 59 8.29 -2.17 -18.79
CA LYS A 59 8.00 -0.76 -19.09
C LYS A 59 6.67 -0.57 -19.81
N GLN A 60 6.39 -1.38 -20.84
CA GLN A 60 5.13 -1.30 -21.57
C GLN A 60 3.92 -1.66 -20.71
N LEU A 61 4.07 -2.59 -19.77
CA LEU A 61 3.01 -2.93 -18.82
C LEU A 61 2.83 -1.84 -17.76
N GLU A 62 3.89 -1.18 -17.30
CA GLU A 62 3.82 -0.05 -16.36
C GLU A 62 3.06 1.16 -16.92
N ASP A 63 3.08 1.34 -18.24
CA ASP A 63 2.29 2.36 -18.94
C ASP A 63 0.80 1.97 -19.10
N SER A 64 0.44 0.71 -18.83
CA SER A 64 -0.95 0.25 -18.91
C SER A 64 -1.79 0.77 -17.72
N PRO A 65 -3.07 1.13 -17.92
CA PRO A 65 -3.92 1.63 -16.83
C PRO A 65 -4.02 0.69 -15.63
N GLN A 66 -3.96 -0.63 -15.83
CA GLN A 66 -4.10 -1.61 -14.76
C GLN A 66 -2.88 -1.68 -13.83
N ILE A 67 -1.70 -1.30 -14.31
CA ILE A 67 -0.45 -1.33 -13.53
C ILE A 67 -0.05 0.08 -13.11
N PHE A 68 -0.21 1.07 -14.00
CA PHE A 68 0.21 2.45 -13.78
C PHE A 68 -0.33 3.02 -12.46
N GLY A 69 -1.64 2.90 -12.23
CA GLY A 69 -2.29 3.49 -11.05
C GLY A 69 -1.71 2.97 -9.74
N GLU A 70 -1.57 1.65 -9.63
CA GLU A 70 -1.15 0.98 -8.39
C GLU A 70 0.37 0.97 -8.22
N VAL A 71 1.10 0.51 -9.24
CA VAL A 71 2.52 0.20 -9.12
C VAL A 71 3.39 1.42 -9.34
N VAL A 72 2.93 2.40 -10.14
CA VAL A 72 3.69 3.62 -10.45
C VAL A 72 3.16 4.79 -9.63
N ALA A 73 1.91 5.22 -9.87
CA ALA A 73 1.38 6.46 -9.31
C ALA A 73 1.21 6.39 -7.79
N ARG A 74 0.48 5.38 -7.27
CA ARG A 74 0.26 5.21 -5.82
C ARG A 74 1.59 4.99 -5.09
N LYS A 75 2.45 4.10 -5.61
CA LYS A 75 3.76 3.83 -5.00
C LYS A 75 4.66 5.07 -4.94
N GLN A 76 4.71 5.89 -5.99
CA GLN A 76 5.44 7.16 -5.97
C GLN A 76 4.87 8.16 -4.96
N PHE A 77 3.55 8.20 -4.81
CA PHE A 77 2.91 9.01 -3.77
C PHE A 77 3.31 8.54 -2.37
N LEU A 78 3.16 7.25 -2.07
CA LEU A 78 3.45 6.68 -0.76
C LEU A 78 4.93 6.81 -0.37
N ALA A 79 5.84 6.75 -1.34
CA ALA A 79 7.27 7.02 -1.11
C ALA A 79 7.56 8.45 -0.62
N ARG A 80 6.63 9.40 -0.82
CA ARG A 80 6.73 10.78 -0.32
C ARG A 80 6.02 10.98 1.02
N VAL A 81 5.32 9.97 1.54
CA VAL A 81 4.67 10.00 2.85
C VAL A 81 5.66 9.44 3.88
N PRO A 82 6.13 10.25 4.85
CA PRO A 82 7.11 9.80 5.82
C PRO A 82 6.61 8.60 6.64
N ASN A 83 7.50 7.61 6.83
CA ASN A 83 7.29 6.45 7.68
C ASN A 83 6.01 5.65 7.38
N TYR A 84 5.53 5.68 6.13
CA TYR A 84 4.24 5.10 5.76
C TYR A 84 4.13 3.63 6.19
N SER A 85 5.09 2.79 5.78
CA SER A 85 5.09 1.35 6.08
C SER A 85 5.18 1.08 7.59
N GLU A 86 6.04 1.82 8.30
CA GLU A 86 6.18 1.68 9.75
C GLU A 86 4.90 2.08 10.49
N ASN A 87 4.22 3.13 10.01
CA ASN A 87 2.97 3.61 10.58
C ASN A 87 1.83 2.61 10.36
N ILE A 88 1.73 1.95 9.20
CA ILE A 88 0.78 0.85 8.97
C ILE A 88 1.00 -0.28 9.98
N GLU A 89 2.26 -0.70 10.16
CA GLU A 89 2.59 -1.74 11.14
C GLU A 89 2.33 -1.31 12.59
N LEU A 90 2.51 -0.03 12.91
CA LEU A 90 2.18 0.52 14.21
C LEU A 90 0.66 0.53 14.45
N MET A 91 -0.14 0.93 13.46
CA MET A 91 -1.61 0.86 13.55
C MET A 91 -2.07 -0.56 13.86
N ILE A 92 -1.57 -1.55 13.13
CA ILE A 92 -1.94 -2.96 13.35
C ILE A 92 -1.55 -3.42 14.75
N ARG A 93 -0.36 -3.02 15.24
CA ARG A 93 0.10 -3.36 16.59
C ARG A 93 -0.81 -2.78 17.67
N ILE A 94 -1.17 -1.50 17.57
CA ILE A 94 -2.10 -0.84 18.49
C ILE A 94 -3.47 -1.53 18.43
N ALA A 95 -4.00 -1.77 17.23
CA ALA A 95 -5.29 -2.39 17.05
C ALA A 95 -5.36 -3.80 17.68
N ARG A 96 -4.30 -4.61 17.52
CA ARG A 96 -4.19 -5.95 18.14
C ARG A 96 -4.14 -5.87 19.67
N ALA A 97 -3.37 -4.93 20.21
CA ALA A 97 -3.24 -4.74 21.65
C ALA A 97 -4.58 -4.33 22.30
N GLU A 98 -5.36 -3.49 21.62
CA GLU A 98 -6.70 -3.08 22.07
C GLU A 98 -7.78 -4.15 21.88
N ALA A 99 -7.56 -5.13 20.99
CA ALA A 99 -8.54 -6.17 20.66
C ALA A 99 -8.62 -7.29 21.71
N VAL A 100 -7.79 -7.26 22.76
CA VAL A 100 -7.79 -8.30 23.81
C VAL A 100 -9.17 -8.32 24.48
N ALA A 101 -9.92 -9.40 24.25
CA ALA A 101 -11.31 -9.61 24.68
C ALA A 101 -12.36 -8.67 24.04
N SER A 102 -12.07 -8.01 22.91
CA SER A 102 -13.04 -7.18 22.19
C SER A 102 -13.13 -7.53 20.71
N ARG A 103 -14.37 -7.65 20.19
CA ARG A 103 -14.63 -7.90 18.76
C ARG A 103 -14.13 -6.78 17.86
N HIS A 104 -14.04 -5.57 18.41
CA HIS A 104 -13.61 -4.39 17.69
C HIS A 104 -12.54 -3.63 18.47
N SER A 105 -11.58 -3.06 17.75
CA SER A 105 -10.60 -2.11 18.30
C SER A 105 -10.53 -0.87 17.42
N SER A 106 -9.95 0.22 17.92
CA SER A 106 -9.93 1.44 17.15
C SER A 106 -8.66 2.26 17.31
N VAL A 107 -8.01 2.55 16.19
CA VAL A 107 -6.80 3.36 16.18
C VAL A 107 -7.15 4.77 15.75
N THR A 108 -6.63 5.76 16.48
CA THR A 108 -6.75 7.15 16.05
C THR A 108 -5.54 7.54 15.20
N VAL A 109 -5.82 8.18 14.07
CA VAL A 109 -4.81 8.59 13.10
C VAL A 109 -4.88 10.10 12.94
N CYS A 110 -3.76 10.82 13.13
CA CYS A 110 -3.62 12.22 12.69
C CYS A 110 -3.02 12.22 11.28
N VAL A 111 -3.76 12.76 10.32
CA VAL A 111 -3.30 12.97 8.96
C VAL A 111 -3.03 14.46 8.76
N VAL A 112 -1.77 14.78 8.45
CA VAL A 112 -1.33 16.16 8.27
C VAL A 112 -0.82 16.33 6.86
N ARG A 113 -1.35 17.31 6.13
CA ARG A 113 -0.89 17.59 4.76
C ARG A 113 0.32 18.51 4.74
N THR A 114 0.22 19.67 5.40
CA THR A 114 1.26 20.71 5.34
C THR A 114 1.98 20.91 6.68
N GLU A 115 3.12 21.59 6.65
CA GLU A 115 3.87 21.94 7.88
C GLU A 115 3.06 22.88 8.79
N GLU A 116 2.27 23.80 8.21
CA GLU A 116 1.38 24.67 8.99
C GLU A 116 0.31 23.85 9.72
N ASP A 117 -0.23 22.82 9.07
CA ASP A 117 -1.19 21.92 9.68
C ASP A 117 -0.54 21.01 10.73
N ALA A 118 0.75 20.72 10.62
CA ALA A 118 1.49 19.97 11.64
C ALA A 118 1.54 20.74 12.97
N ALA A 119 1.78 22.05 12.92
CA ALA A 119 1.76 22.91 14.10
C ALA A 119 0.37 22.97 14.74
N LYS A 120 -0.69 23.04 13.92
CA LYS A 120 -2.08 23.01 14.40
C LYS A 120 -2.47 21.65 15.01
N CYS A 121 -2.13 20.52 14.36
CA CYS A 121 -2.38 19.18 14.93
C CYS A 121 -1.63 19.00 16.26
N HIS A 122 -0.41 19.52 16.40
CA HIS A 122 0.32 19.46 17.67
C HIS A 122 -0.43 20.16 18.82
N ASN A 123 -0.96 21.35 18.56
CA ASN A 123 -1.75 22.08 19.56
C ASN A 123 -3.06 21.34 19.89
N ALA A 124 -3.74 20.79 18.88
CA ALA A 124 -4.96 20.00 19.06
C ALA A 124 -4.69 18.73 19.88
N LEU A 125 -3.61 18.00 19.60
CA LEU A 125 -3.15 16.83 20.35
C LEU A 125 -2.87 17.12 21.82
N ASN A 126 -2.42 18.33 22.15
CA ASN A 126 -2.19 18.72 23.55
C ASN A 126 -3.51 19.10 24.26
N SER A 127 -4.53 19.54 23.53
CA SER A 127 -5.84 19.89 24.08
C SER A 127 -6.79 18.69 24.23
N LEU A 128 -6.67 17.71 23.33
CA LEU A 128 -7.32 16.43 23.45
C LEU A 128 -6.49 15.65 24.47
N ASP A 129 -7.07 15.26 25.61
CA ASP A 129 -6.43 14.43 26.64
C ASP A 129 -6.24 12.98 26.14
N MET A 130 -5.76 12.83 24.91
CA MET A 130 -5.47 11.59 24.23
C MET A 130 -4.07 11.15 24.61
N ASP A 131 -3.92 9.88 24.96
CA ASP A 131 -2.60 9.31 25.15
C ASP A 131 -1.83 9.44 23.84
N LYS A 132 -0.78 10.29 23.83
CA LYS A 132 0.08 10.55 22.67
C LYS A 132 0.66 9.26 22.09
N LYS A 133 0.72 8.18 22.89
CA LYS A 133 1.19 6.86 22.47
C LYS A 133 0.20 6.09 21.58
N SER A 134 -1.07 6.47 21.57
CA SER A 134 -2.13 5.74 20.84
C SER A 134 -2.52 6.40 19.50
N VAL A 135 -1.92 7.55 19.17
CA VAL A 135 -2.19 8.25 17.91
C VAL A 135 -1.08 7.98 16.89
N VAL A 136 -1.45 7.45 15.74
CA VAL A 136 -0.51 7.26 14.61
C VAL A 136 -0.56 8.48 13.70
N LYS A 137 0.60 9.04 13.36
CA LYS A 137 0.67 10.24 12.53
C LYS A 137 1.16 9.91 11.13
N PHE A 138 0.42 10.35 10.10
CA PHE A 138 0.90 10.37 8.72
C PHE A 138 1.12 11.81 8.25
N GLY A 139 2.23 12.01 7.55
CA GLY A 139 2.63 13.32 7.04
C GLY A 139 3.45 14.17 8.03
N PRO A 140 3.77 15.42 7.66
CA PRO A 140 3.38 16.10 6.42
C PRO A 140 3.98 15.49 5.16
N TRP A 141 3.33 15.67 4.00
CA TRP A 141 3.84 15.24 2.70
C TRP A 141 3.68 16.33 1.65
N LYS A 142 4.59 16.35 0.67
CA LYS A 142 4.57 17.32 -0.45
C LYS A 142 4.21 16.60 -1.75
N ALA A 143 2.92 16.32 -1.93
CA ALA A 143 2.39 15.72 -3.15
C ALA A 143 0.97 16.20 -3.45
N THR A 144 0.54 16.01 -4.70
CA THR A 144 -0.79 16.37 -5.19
C THR A 144 -1.94 15.62 -4.48
N PRO A 145 -1.82 14.31 -4.17
CA PRO A 145 -2.90 13.56 -3.54
C PRO A 145 -3.38 14.16 -2.22
N SER A 146 -4.68 14.05 -2.01
CA SER A 146 -5.44 14.58 -0.89
C SER A 146 -5.35 13.70 0.36
N ILE A 147 -5.95 14.17 1.45
CA ILE A 147 -6.11 13.38 2.67
C ILE A 147 -6.96 12.13 2.40
N SER A 148 -8.03 12.25 1.61
CA SER A 148 -8.88 11.11 1.24
C SER A 148 -8.09 10.04 0.53
N ASP A 149 -7.27 10.43 -0.46
CA ASP A 149 -6.44 9.49 -1.22
C ASP A 149 -5.48 8.72 -0.29
N LEU A 150 -4.92 9.37 0.72
CA LEU A 150 -4.07 8.71 1.71
C LEU A 150 -4.86 7.75 2.61
N LEU A 151 -6.04 8.14 3.06
CA LEU A 151 -6.90 7.29 3.89
C LEU A 151 -7.32 6.02 3.13
N ASP A 152 -7.65 6.16 1.85
CA ASP A 152 -7.96 5.03 0.97
C ASP A 152 -6.73 4.13 0.79
N CYS A 153 -5.53 4.70 0.63
CA CYS A 153 -4.29 3.92 0.58
C CYS A 153 -4.04 3.12 1.87
N ILE A 154 -4.20 3.76 3.03
CA ILE A 154 -4.06 3.12 4.33
C ILE A 154 -5.07 1.97 4.45
N GLN A 155 -6.32 2.20 4.02
CA GLN A 155 -7.35 1.18 4.05
C GLN A 155 -6.97 -0.02 3.18
N MET A 156 -6.62 0.22 1.91
CA MET A 156 -6.23 -0.82 0.95
C MET A 156 -5.05 -1.66 1.46
N ASP A 157 -4.02 -1.03 2.04
CA ASP A 157 -2.82 -1.75 2.49
C ASP A 157 -3.04 -2.55 3.78
N ILE A 158 -3.93 -2.10 4.66
CA ILE A 158 -4.34 -2.87 5.84
C ILE A 158 -5.25 -4.04 5.43
N GLU A 159 -6.17 -3.83 4.49
CA GLU A 159 -7.01 -4.90 3.93
C GLU A 159 -6.20 -5.95 3.19
N ALA A 160 -5.16 -5.53 2.43
CA ALA A 160 -4.22 -6.43 1.77
C ALA A 160 -3.43 -7.32 2.76
N LYS A 161 -3.32 -6.90 4.03
CA LYS A 161 -2.75 -7.71 5.12
C LYS A 161 -3.79 -8.64 5.81
N GLY A 162 -5.02 -8.66 5.31
CA GLY A 162 -6.08 -9.57 5.76
C GLY A 162 -6.97 -9.03 6.88
N TYR A 163 -6.91 -7.73 7.20
CA TYR A 163 -7.77 -7.13 8.23
C TYR A 163 -9.05 -6.53 7.64
N LYS A 164 -10.16 -6.67 8.36
CA LYS A 164 -11.40 -5.97 8.03
C LYS A 164 -11.44 -4.64 8.79
N ILE A 165 -11.47 -3.53 8.05
CA ILE A 165 -11.45 -2.19 8.63
C ILE A 165 -12.45 -1.25 7.98
N SER A 166 -12.75 -0.16 8.68
CA SER A 166 -13.43 1.03 8.15
C SER A 166 -12.90 2.26 8.87
N PHE A 167 -12.96 3.44 8.26
CA PHE A 167 -12.57 4.68 8.94
C PHE A 167 -13.68 5.73 8.89
N GLN A 168 -13.66 6.63 9.87
CA GLN A 168 -14.54 7.79 9.93
C GLN A 168 -13.79 8.99 10.51
N PRO A 169 -14.18 10.23 10.17
CA PRO A 169 -13.67 11.43 10.85
C PRO A 169 -13.87 11.32 12.36
N HIS A 170 -12.88 11.76 13.14
CA HIS A 170 -12.98 11.78 14.58
C HIS A 170 -13.77 13.02 15.02
N VAL A 171 -15.05 12.85 15.35
CA VAL A 171 -15.91 13.93 15.84
C VAL A 171 -15.99 13.85 17.37
N THR A 172 -15.43 14.83 18.07
CA THR A 172 -15.65 15.01 19.51
C THR A 172 -16.88 15.90 19.74
N GLU A 173 -17.94 15.32 20.29
CA GLU A 173 -19.13 16.04 20.77
C GLU A 173 -18.81 16.84 22.05
N LYS A 174 -18.07 17.94 21.92
CA LYS A 174 -18.19 19.03 22.90
C LYS A 174 -18.34 20.33 22.13
N GLY A 175 -19.50 20.95 22.33
CA GLY A 175 -19.85 22.24 21.74
C GLY A 175 -18.75 23.28 21.98
N PHE A 176 -18.80 24.32 21.17
CA PHE A 176 -17.85 25.44 21.05
C PHE A 176 -16.82 25.26 19.92
N ARG A 177 -17.23 25.81 18.76
CA ARG A 177 -16.43 26.56 17.78
C ARG A 177 -14.94 26.21 17.73
N PHE A 178 -14.51 25.21 16.95
CA PHE A 178 -13.32 25.32 16.10
C PHE A 178 -13.36 24.25 14.99
N LYS A 179 -13.10 24.66 13.75
CA LYS A 179 -12.85 23.81 12.56
C LYS A 179 -11.50 23.06 12.68
N SER A 180 -11.07 22.66 13.89
CA SER A 180 -9.68 22.29 14.19
C SER A 180 -9.44 20.78 14.35
N TYR A 181 -10.46 19.94 14.12
CA TYR A 181 -10.38 18.49 14.29
C TYR A 181 -10.36 17.70 12.98
N ASP A 182 -10.28 18.39 11.83
CA ASP A 182 -10.29 17.79 10.48
C ASP A 182 -9.05 16.92 10.18
N PHE A 183 -8.09 16.86 11.12
CA PHE A 183 -6.87 16.08 11.02
C PHE A 183 -7.01 14.66 11.58
N PHE A 184 -8.03 14.39 12.40
CA PHE A 184 -8.12 13.12 13.13
C PHE A 184 -9.17 12.19 12.52
N TYR A 185 -8.78 10.93 12.35
CA TYR A 185 -9.61 9.87 11.81
C TYR A 185 -9.55 8.66 12.73
N LYS A 186 -10.68 7.99 12.91
CA LYS A 186 -10.81 6.77 13.70
C LYS A 186 -10.91 5.59 12.75
N PHE A 187 -9.91 4.70 12.77
CA PHE A 187 -9.92 3.43 12.06
C PHE A 187 -10.46 2.34 12.99
N LEU A 188 -11.55 1.69 12.60
CA LEU A 188 -12.21 0.61 13.31
C LEU A 188 -11.78 -0.73 12.72
N PHE A 189 -11.24 -1.62 13.54
CA PHE A 189 -10.88 -2.99 13.17
C PHE A 189 -11.96 -3.97 13.65
N THR A 190 -12.28 -4.98 12.83
CA THR A 190 -13.20 -6.08 13.17
C THR A 190 -12.46 -7.41 13.10
N TRP A 191 -12.45 -8.18 14.19
CA TRP A 191 -11.53 -9.32 14.37
C TRP A 191 -12.15 -10.71 14.12
N TRP A 192 -13.43 -10.88 14.41
CA TRP A 192 -14.27 -12.05 14.09
C TRP A 192 -15.68 -11.56 13.87
#